data_AF-A0A7K2Y4Q0-F1
#
_entry.id   AF-A0A7K2Y4Q0-F1
#
_cell.length_a   1.000
_cell.length_b   1.000
_cell.length_c   1.000
_cell.angle_alpha   90.00
_cell.angle_beta   90.00
_cell.angle_gamma   90.00
#
_symmetry.space_group_name_H-M   'P 1'
#
loop_
_entity.id
_entity.type
_entity.pdbx_description
1 polymer ?
#
loop_
_entity_poly.entity_id
_entity_poly.type
_entity_poly.pdbx_seq_one_letter_code
_entity_poly.pdbx_strand_id
1 'polypeptide(L)'
;MTRRLTVAERHASAERDLLLGEIADQSSWDKFLVEQAVLAVGRGQSEFSANDFRTLLPELGLGFLGAAISALHGGGRCYRQGCRRDECRTAYRTERKIADYRAACGIKNPDCGHVAAHLRRLLASGRTRLDIAAEAHVSERAIRLYLDGLHQPRPSSARALLAVQPLSQTPRVPTIATARRIQAMACQGWAIKHTAPAVGCSWSYFFEILRGDYTSMPREIAEAVERLARKLNGTRGPSSQSRAAARRNGWVPLAAWDDIDDPDEQPNVGSDEELGRNELAAYRRQEIAHLASFGIPDQDIAARLGISDSTVQQQIRDMRKAA
;
A
#
# COMPACT_ATOMS: atom_id res chain seq x y z
N MET A 1 25.68 8.37 -13.48
CA MET A 1 25.75 9.83 -13.29
C MET A 1 24.34 10.40 -13.22
N THR A 2 23.90 10.87 -12.07
CA THR A 2 22.59 11.52 -11.88
C THR A 2 22.57 12.84 -12.64
N ARG A 3 21.76 12.93 -13.69
CA ARG A 3 21.62 14.16 -14.49
C ARG A 3 21.12 15.29 -13.57
N ARG A 4 21.87 16.40 -13.52
CA ARG A 4 21.42 17.62 -12.83
C ARG A 4 20.15 18.13 -13.50
N LEU A 5 19.08 18.23 -12.72
CA LEU A 5 17.82 18.82 -13.17
C LEU A 5 18.05 20.29 -13.54
N THR A 6 17.50 20.71 -14.67
CA THR A 6 17.43 22.13 -15.05
C THR A 6 16.59 22.90 -14.04
N VAL A 7 16.77 24.22 -13.97
CA VAL A 7 16.02 25.10 -13.08
C VAL A 7 14.51 24.92 -13.30
N ALA A 8 14.07 24.86 -14.57
CA ALA A 8 12.69 24.64 -14.92
C ALA A 8 12.13 23.29 -14.43
N GLU A 9 12.94 22.22 -14.48
CA GLU A 9 12.57 20.89 -14.00
C GLU A 9 12.46 20.85 -12.45
N ARG A 10 13.33 21.56 -11.71
CA ARG A 10 13.28 21.61 -10.24
C ARG A 10 12.05 22.34 -9.72
N HIS A 11 11.69 23.47 -10.31
CA HIS A 11 10.51 24.21 -9.89
C HIS A 11 9.18 23.53 -10.31
N ALA A 12 9.18 22.72 -11.38
CA ALA A 12 7.98 22.00 -11.80
C ALA A 12 7.63 20.82 -10.87
N SER A 13 8.58 20.34 -10.07
CA SER A 13 8.40 19.24 -9.12
C SER A 13 8.02 19.65 -7.70
N ALA A 14 7.93 20.95 -7.39
CA ALA A 14 7.60 21.45 -6.06
C ALA A 14 6.12 21.81 -5.91
N GLU A 15 5.61 21.69 -4.67
CA GLU A 15 4.31 22.21 -4.24
C GLU A 15 4.23 23.71 -4.58
N ARG A 16 3.16 24.11 -5.27
CA ARG A 16 3.12 25.36 -6.03
C ARG A 16 2.89 26.63 -5.21
N ASP A 17 2.60 26.52 -3.92
CA ASP A 17 1.96 27.60 -3.17
C ASP A 17 2.53 27.81 -1.75
N LEU A 18 3.85 27.86 -1.60
CA LEU A 18 4.45 28.42 -0.38
C LEU A 18 4.43 29.95 -0.44
N LEU A 19 3.90 30.59 0.58
CA LEU A 19 3.91 32.04 0.74
C LEU A 19 5.34 32.53 1.05
N LEU A 20 5.65 33.78 0.66
CA LEU A 20 6.98 34.35 0.88
C LEU A 20 7.41 34.34 2.36
N GLY A 21 6.45 34.49 3.29
CA GLY A 21 6.69 34.36 4.73
C GLY A 21 7.08 32.94 5.16
N GLU A 22 6.41 31.91 4.61
CA GLU A 22 6.69 30.50 4.92
C GLU A 22 8.04 30.04 4.37
N ILE A 23 8.49 30.65 3.26
CA ILE A 23 9.83 30.47 2.70
C ILE A 23 10.87 31.14 3.62
N ALA A 24 10.55 32.30 4.18
CA ALA A 24 11.44 33.05 5.04
C ALA A 24 11.69 32.39 6.42
N ASP A 25 10.68 31.69 6.94
CA ASP A 25 10.71 31.02 8.24
C ASP A 25 11.43 29.65 8.24
N GLN A 26 11.96 29.21 7.09
CA GLN A 26 12.69 27.95 7.00
C GLN A 26 14.03 28.04 7.73
N SER A 27 14.31 27.03 8.56
CA SER A 27 15.52 26.95 9.40
C SER A 27 16.84 26.83 8.62
N SER A 28 16.79 26.51 7.32
CA SER A 28 17.96 26.46 6.45
C SER A 28 17.64 26.95 5.04
N TRP A 29 18.41 27.95 4.58
CA TRP A 29 18.32 28.45 3.21
C TRP A 29 19.21 27.61 2.29
N ASP A 30 18.60 26.93 1.33
CA ASP A 30 19.31 26.30 0.22
C ASP A 30 19.11 27.07 -1.09
N LYS A 31 19.90 26.74 -2.11
CA LYS A 31 19.83 27.39 -3.43
C LYS A 31 18.42 27.32 -4.04
N PHE A 32 17.67 26.25 -3.78
CA PHE A 32 16.35 26.04 -4.37
C PHE A 32 15.30 26.92 -3.69
N LEU A 33 15.35 27.05 -2.37
CA LEU A 33 14.49 27.93 -1.59
C LEU A 33 14.72 29.40 -1.98
N VAL A 34 15.98 29.80 -2.19
CA VAL A 34 16.33 31.14 -2.71
C VAL A 34 15.81 31.34 -4.14
N GLU A 35 15.88 30.33 -5.02
CA GLU A 35 15.27 30.40 -6.36
C GLU A 35 13.75 30.63 -6.30
N GLN A 36 13.04 30.04 -5.32
CA GLN A 36 11.59 30.26 -5.13
C GLN A 36 11.29 31.67 -4.63
N ALA A 37 12.02 32.16 -3.62
CA ALA A 37 11.87 33.52 -3.10
C ALA A 37 12.09 34.58 -4.19
N VAL A 38 13.14 34.40 -5.01
CA VAL A 38 13.44 35.30 -6.13
C VAL A 38 12.31 35.32 -7.15
N LEU A 39 11.77 34.14 -7.50
CA LEU A 39 10.63 34.07 -8.42
C LEU A 39 9.38 34.72 -7.84
N ALA A 40 9.11 34.56 -6.55
CA ALA A 40 7.92 35.12 -5.91
C ALA A 40 7.92 36.65 -5.93
N VAL A 41 9.04 37.29 -5.57
CA VAL A 41 9.19 38.75 -5.55
C VAL A 41 9.29 39.32 -6.97
N GLY A 42 9.97 38.64 -7.89
CA GLY A 42 10.13 39.08 -9.27
C GLY A 42 8.85 38.97 -10.12
N ARG A 43 7.74 38.46 -9.57
CA ARG A 43 6.44 38.41 -10.25
C ARG A 43 5.95 39.82 -10.56
N GLY A 44 5.61 40.07 -11.82
CA GLY A 44 5.08 41.35 -12.29
C GLY A 44 6.12 42.45 -12.50
N GLN A 45 7.39 42.22 -12.15
CA GLN A 45 8.46 43.19 -12.35
C GLN A 45 9.10 43.02 -13.73
N SER A 46 9.30 44.13 -14.45
CA SER A 46 9.95 44.14 -15.76
C SER A 46 11.46 43.84 -15.66
N GLU A 47 12.09 44.23 -14.56
CA GLU A 47 13.50 43.99 -14.25
C GLU A 47 13.70 43.85 -12.75
N PHE A 48 14.64 43.00 -12.33
CA PHE A 48 15.07 42.84 -10.93
C PHE A 48 16.48 42.26 -10.88
N SER A 49 17.16 42.41 -9.75
CA SER A 49 18.58 42.11 -9.55
C SER A 49 18.84 41.63 -8.11
N ALA A 50 20.05 41.14 -7.82
CA ALA A 50 20.42 40.72 -6.47
C ALA A 50 20.33 41.86 -5.43
N ASN A 51 20.42 43.11 -5.85
CA ASN A 51 20.34 44.25 -4.94
C ASN A 51 18.92 44.39 -4.35
N ASP A 52 17.88 44.02 -5.10
CA ASP A 52 16.48 44.17 -4.71
C ASP A 52 16.06 43.20 -3.59
N PHE A 53 16.91 42.21 -3.29
CA PHE A 53 16.65 41.17 -2.30
C PHE A 53 17.49 41.32 -1.02
N ARG A 54 18.42 42.29 -0.97
CA ARG A 54 19.32 42.45 0.18
C ARG A 54 18.60 42.71 1.50
N THR A 55 17.43 43.34 1.46
CA THR A 55 16.61 43.66 2.63
C THR A 55 15.49 42.65 2.88
N LEU A 56 15.27 41.71 1.96
CA LEU A 56 14.15 40.76 1.99
C LEU A 56 14.57 39.34 2.41
N LEU A 57 15.87 39.02 2.32
CA LEU A 57 16.42 37.72 2.67
C LEU A 57 17.40 37.86 3.84
N PRO A 58 17.32 37.02 4.89
CA PRO A 58 18.31 37.01 5.98
C PRO A 58 19.70 36.63 5.46
N GLU A 59 20.76 36.93 6.24
CA GLU A 59 22.17 36.86 5.79
C GLU A 59 22.57 35.52 5.15
N LEU A 60 21.97 34.40 5.58
CA LEU A 60 22.22 33.05 5.05
C LEU A 60 21.74 32.85 3.59
N GLY A 61 20.75 33.61 3.11
CA GLY A 61 20.24 33.51 1.74
C GLY A 61 21.10 34.23 0.69
N LEU A 62 21.94 35.19 1.12
CA LEU A 62 22.71 36.06 0.23
C LEU A 62 23.80 35.31 -0.55
N GLY A 63 24.37 34.24 0.02
CA GLY A 63 25.40 33.42 -0.63
C GLY A 63 24.91 32.66 -1.87
N PHE A 64 23.61 32.32 -1.93
CA PHE A 64 23.01 31.61 -3.07
C PHE A 64 22.25 32.52 -4.04
N LEU A 65 21.99 33.77 -3.64
CA LEU A 65 21.16 34.72 -4.37
C LEU A 65 21.66 34.99 -5.80
N GLY A 66 22.95 35.28 -5.97
CA GLY A 66 23.54 35.50 -7.30
C GLY A 66 23.42 34.26 -8.19
N ALA A 67 23.69 33.08 -7.64
CA ALA A 67 23.60 31.82 -8.38
C ALA A 67 22.16 31.42 -8.73
N ALA A 68 21.18 31.78 -7.89
CA ALA A 68 19.76 31.59 -8.14
C ALA A 68 19.26 32.53 -9.24
N ILE A 69 19.57 33.82 -9.13
CA ILE A 69 19.20 34.85 -10.11
C ILE A 69 19.75 34.51 -11.51
N SER A 70 21.05 34.20 -11.62
CA SER A 70 21.64 33.82 -12.90
C SER A 70 21.01 32.56 -13.49
N ALA A 71 20.66 31.58 -12.65
CA ALA A 71 20.02 30.35 -13.10
C ALA A 71 18.59 30.59 -13.58
N LEU A 72 17.83 31.45 -12.90
CA LEU A 72 16.47 31.82 -13.27
C LEU A 72 16.40 32.63 -14.56
N HIS A 73 17.32 33.60 -14.74
CA HIS A 73 17.41 34.37 -15.96
C HIS A 73 17.89 33.53 -17.14
N GLY A 74 18.96 32.74 -16.96
CA GLY A 74 19.49 31.84 -18.00
C GLY A 74 18.52 30.72 -18.41
N GLY A 75 17.59 30.35 -17.52
CA GLY A 75 16.52 29.38 -17.80
C GLY A 75 15.25 29.99 -18.40
N GLY A 76 15.15 31.32 -18.57
CA GLY A 76 14.00 31.99 -19.16
C GLY A 76 12.71 31.95 -18.32
N ARG A 77 12.78 31.49 -17.07
CA ARG A 77 11.61 31.34 -16.18
C ARG A 77 11.02 32.70 -15.79
N CYS A 78 11.87 33.69 -15.56
CA CYS A 78 11.46 35.05 -15.21
C CYS A 78 10.71 35.75 -16.35
N TYR A 79 10.96 35.37 -17.61
CA TYR A 79 10.28 35.98 -18.76
C TYR A 79 8.75 35.82 -18.69
N ARG A 80 8.28 34.63 -18.29
CA ARG A 80 6.85 34.32 -18.14
C ARG A 80 6.22 35.05 -16.94
N GLN A 81 7.04 35.50 -15.99
CA GLN A 81 6.60 36.21 -14.79
C GLN A 81 6.64 37.74 -14.96
N GLY A 82 7.12 38.27 -16.09
CA GLY A 82 7.12 39.71 -16.39
C GLY A 82 8.49 40.27 -16.76
N CYS A 83 9.59 39.60 -16.41
CA CYS A 83 10.94 40.08 -16.68
C CYS A 83 11.21 40.23 -18.20
N ARG A 84 11.92 41.29 -18.61
CA ARG A 84 12.14 41.64 -20.03
C ARG A 84 13.60 41.72 -20.45
N ARG A 85 14.55 41.39 -19.55
CA ARG A 85 15.98 41.30 -19.85
C ARG A 85 16.28 40.39 -21.04
N ASP A 86 17.33 40.71 -21.79
CA ASP A 86 17.65 40.02 -23.05
C ASP A 86 18.04 38.56 -22.88
N GLU A 87 18.74 38.23 -21.79
CA GLU A 87 19.06 36.84 -21.42
C GLU A 87 17.79 35.99 -21.21
N CYS A 88 16.78 36.54 -20.53
CA CYS A 88 15.49 35.89 -20.32
C CYS A 88 14.72 35.70 -21.62
N ARG A 89 14.71 36.74 -22.47
CA ARG A 89 14.06 36.71 -23.78
C ARG A 89 14.71 35.66 -24.69
N THR A 90 16.04 35.59 -24.67
CA THR A 90 16.84 34.64 -25.46
C THR A 90 16.62 33.20 -24.99
N ALA A 91 16.66 32.97 -23.68
CA ALA A 91 16.36 31.66 -23.09
C ALA A 91 14.94 31.19 -23.45
N TYR A 92 13.92 32.06 -23.30
CA TYR A 92 12.54 31.74 -23.66
C TYR A 92 12.37 31.44 -25.16
N ARG A 93 12.97 32.25 -26.04
CA ARG A 93 12.94 32.02 -27.50
C ARG A 93 13.58 30.68 -27.88
N THR A 94 14.67 30.31 -27.21
CA THR A 94 15.39 29.05 -27.45
C THR A 94 14.54 27.86 -27.04
N GLU A 95 13.90 27.91 -25.86
CA GLU A 95 12.95 26.90 -25.39
C GLU A 95 11.78 26.73 -26.37
N ARG A 96 11.20 27.84 -26.85
CA ARG A 96 10.11 27.83 -27.83
C ARG A 96 10.54 27.19 -29.15
N LYS A 97 11.71 27.55 -29.67
CA LYS A 97 12.27 26.96 -30.91
C LYS A 97 12.49 25.45 -30.79
N ILE A 98 12.93 24.96 -29.63
CA ILE A 98 13.08 23.53 -29.35
C ILE A 98 11.71 22.83 -29.31
N ALA A 99 10.69 23.46 -28.71
CA ALA A 99 9.33 22.93 -28.69
C ALA A 99 8.71 22.87 -30.09
N ASP A 100 8.86 23.94 -30.88
CA ASP A 100 8.39 24.04 -32.27
C ASP A 100 9.09 22.98 -33.15
N TYR A 101 10.40 22.81 -33.01
CA TYR A 101 11.16 21.76 -33.70
C TYR A 101 10.64 20.36 -33.37
N ARG A 102 10.38 20.07 -32.08
CA ARG A 102 9.82 18.77 -31.66
C ARG A 102 8.43 18.52 -32.22
N ALA A 103 7.59 19.54 -32.24
CA ALA A 103 6.26 19.47 -32.83
C ALA A 103 6.32 19.23 -34.34
N ALA A 104 7.21 19.94 -35.06
CA ALA A 104 7.44 19.78 -36.49
C ALA A 104 7.99 18.40 -36.86
N CYS A 105 8.83 17.81 -36.01
CA CYS A 105 9.31 16.43 -36.16
C CYS A 105 8.28 15.36 -35.74
N GLY A 106 7.05 15.74 -35.36
CA GLY A 106 6.00 14.79 -34.97
C GLY A 106 6.26 14.06 -33.65
N ILE A 107 7.21 14.54 -32.83
CA ILE A 107 7.51 13.97 -31.51
C ILE A 107 6.40 14.40 -30.55
N LYS A 108 5.29 13.64 -30.54
CA LYS A 108 4.21 13.81 -29.56
C LYS A 108 4.66 13.22 -28.22
N ASN A 109 4.47 13.97 -27.13
CA ASN A 109 4.55 13.38 -25.80
C ASN A 109 3.50 12.26 -25.73
N PRO A 110 3.85 11.03 -25.30
CA PRO A 110 2.86 9.98 -25.12
C PRO A 110 1.83 10.46 -24.09
N ASP A 111 0.57 10.46 -24.51
CA ASP A 111 -0.56 10.88 -23.68
C ASP A 111 -0.60 10.04 -22.40
N CYS A 112 -0.78 10.69 -21.25
CA CYS A 112 -0.92 10.05 -19.95
C CYS A 112 -2.04 9.00 -19.96
N GLY A 113 -3.09 9.21 -20.75
CA GLY A 113 -4.19 8.25 -20.91
C GLY A 113 -3.72 6.88 -21.41
N HIS A 114 -2.79 6.85 -22.37
CA HIS A 114 -2.25 5.60 -22.92
C HIS A 114 -1.41 4.85 -21.89
N VAL A 115 -0.54 5.56 -21.16
CA VAL A 115 0.31 4.96 -20.12
C VAL A 115 -0.53 4.46 -18.95
N ALA A 116 -1.53 5.23 -18.51
CA ALA A 116 -2.44 4.81 -17.44
C ALA A 116 -3.25 3.56 -17.83
N ALA A 117 -3.76 3.49 -19.07
CA ALA A 117 -4.46 2.31 -19.58
C ALA A 117 -3.53 1.07 -19.60
N HIS A 118 -2.28 1.23 -20.05
CA HIS A 118 -1.30 0.15 -20.03
C HIS A 118 -0.96 -0.31 -18.61
N LEU A 119 -0.71 0.63 -17.69
CA LEU A 119 -0.46 0.33 -16.29
C LEU A 119 -1.61 -0.47 -15.65
N ARG A 120 -2.86 -0.11 -15.93
CA ARG A 120 -4.03 -0.89 -15.46
C ARG A 120 -4.02 -2.32 -16.02
N ARG A 121 -3.61 -2.54 -17.28
CA ARG A 121 -3.45 -3.89 -17.84
C ARG A 121 -2.35 -4.69 -17.15
N LEU A 122 -1.22 -4.06 -16.82
CA LEU A 122 -0.13 -4.71 -16.07
C LEU A 122 -0.57 -5.11 -14.65
N LEU A 123 -1.34 -4.25 -13.98
CA LEU A 123 -1.91 -4.56 -12.67
C LEU A 123 -2.96 -5.67 -12.77
N ALA A 124 -3.81 -5.64 -13.79
CA ALA A 124 -4.80 -6.68 -14.06
C ALA A 124 -4.15 -8.03 -14.42
N SER A 125 -2.94 -8.04 -14.99
CA SER A 125 -2.17 -9.27 -15.17
C SER A 125 -1.49 -9.75 -13.89
N GLY A 126 -1.64 -9.05 -12.77
CA GLY A 126 -1.07 -9.48 -11.49
C GLY A 126 0.26 -8.88 -11.09
N ARG A 127 0.84 -7.99 -11.91
CA ARG A 127 2.07 -7.31 -11.51
C ARG A 127 1.78 -6.33 -10.39
N THR A 128 2.72 -6.19 -9.46
CA THR A 128 2.63 -5.12 -8.45
C THR A 128 3.21 -3.83 -9.01
N ARG A 129 2.81 -2.68 -8.44
CA ARG A 129 3.41 -1.37 -8.81
C ARG A 129 4.92 -1.34 -8.54
N LEU A 130 5.40 -2.07 -7.53
CA LEU A 130 6.82 -2.19 -7.21
C LEU A 130 7.60 -2.95 -8.28
N ASP A 131 7.05 -4.06 -8.79
CA ASP A 131 7.71 -4.84 -9.85
C ASP A 131 7.77 -4.04 -11.14
N ILE A 132 6.68 -3.36 -11.50
CA ILE A 132 6.62 -2.48 -12.67
C ILE A 132 7.62 -1.32 -12.52
N ALA A 133 7.70 -0.73 -11.32
CA ALA A 133 8.64 0.35 -11.02
C ALA A 133 10.09 -0.10 -11.16
N ALA A 134 10.42 -1.28 -10.63
CA ALA A 134 11.75 -1.86 -10.72
C ALA A 134 12.13 -2.17 -12.17
N GLU A 135 11.25 -2.81 -12.94
CA GLU A 135 11.49 -3.18 -14.34
C GLU A 135 11.58 -1.96 -15.26
N ALA A 136 10.73 -0.96 -15.06
CA ALA A 136 10.74 0.28 -15.86
C ALA A 136 11.75 1.33 -15.34
N HIS A 137 12.47 1.05 -14.25
CA HIS A 137 13.37 1.99 -13.57
C HIS A 137 12.71 3.36 -13.28
N VAL A 138 11.47 3.34 -12.78
CA VAL A 138 10.74 4.52 -12.32
C VAL A 138 10.40 4.40 -10.84
N SER A 139 9.98 5.49 -10.19
CA SER A 139 9.48 5.40 -8.81
C SER A 139 8.05 4.86 -8.78
N GLU A 140 7.75 4.04 -7.77
CA GLU A 140 6.38 3.53 -7.51
C GLU A 140 5.39 4.69 -7.31
N ARG A 141 5.82 5.77 -6.64
CA ARG A 141 5.06 7.02 -6.53
C ARG A 141 4.70 7.62 -7.88
N ALA A 142 5.61 7.61 -8.87
CA ALA A 142 5.33 8.16 -10.19
C ALA A 142 4.23 7.34 -10.88
N ILE A 143 4.28 6.01 -10.78
CA ILE A 143 3.22 5.12 -11.32
C ILE A 143 1.86 5.46 -10.72
N ARG A 144 1.78 5.65 -9.40
CA ARG A 144 0.55 6.09 -8.71
C ARG A 144 0.02 7.41 -9.28
N LEU A 145 0.88 8.43 -9.37
CA LEU A 145 0.49 9.75 -9.88
C LEU A 145 0.03 9.71 -11.36
N TYR A 146 0.56 8.80 -12.16
CA TYR A 146 0.12 8.59 -13.55
C TYR A 146 -1.23 7.87 -13.62
N LEU A 147 -1.48 6.88 -12.76
CA LEU A 147 -2.77 6.18 -12.66
C LEU A 147 -3.89 7.11 -12.21
N ASP A 148 -3.59 8.00 -11.26
CA ASP A 148 -4.51 9.01 -10.71
C ASP A 148 -4.72 10.18 -11.70
N GLY A 149 -3.96 10.24 -12.80
CA GLY A 149 -4.02 11.33 -13.79
C GLY A 149 -3.47 12.66 -13.29
N LEU A 150 -2.83 12.69 -12.13
CA LEU A 150 -2.30 13.90 -11.49
C LEU A 150 -1.02 14.40 -12.18
N HIS A 151 -0.27 13.50 -12.82
CA HIS A 151 0.99 13.82 -13.50
C HIS A 151 1.06 13.19 -14.88
N GLN A 152 1.76 13.85 -15.82
CA GLN A 152 2.09 13.25 -17.10
C GLN A 152 3.47 12.57 -17.08
N PRO A 153 3.60 11.35 -17.63
CA PRO A 153 4.88 10.68 -17.70
C PRO A 153 5.82 11.39 -18.68
N ARG A 154 7.09 11.52 -18.29
CA ARG A 154 8.13 11.99 -19.22
C ARG A 154 8.27 11.00 -20.38
N PRO A 155 8.69 11.42 -21.58
CA PRO A 155 8.84 10.52 -22.73
C PRO A 155 9.70 9.27 -22.48
N SER A 156 10.77 9.42 -21.70
CA SER A 156 11.62 8.29 -21.31
C SER A 156 10.91 7.30 -20.38
N SER A 157 10.20 7.82 -19.38
CA SER A 157 9.44 7.01 -18.43
C SER A 157 8.25 6.34 -19.11
N ALA A 158 7.53 7.05 -19.96
CA ALA A 158 6.45 6.49 -20.76
C ALA A 158 6.95 5.36 -21.66
N ARG A 159 8.08 5.54 -22.35
CA ARG A 159 8.68 4.49 -23.18
C ARG A 159 9.07 3.26 -22.35
N ALA A 160 9.71 3.46 -21.20
CA ALA A 160 10.09 2.37 -20.31
C ALA A 160 8.86 1.61 -19.77
N LEU A 161 7.84 2.35 -19.31
CA LEU A 161 6.59 1.77 -18.80
C LEU A 161 5.81 1.01 -19.88
N LEU A 162 5.81 1.48 -21.12
CA LEU A 162 5.14 0.81 -22.24
C LEU A 162 5.90 -0.43 -22.72
N ALA A 163 7.20 -0.55 -22.41
CA ALA A 163 7.99 -1.73 -22.73
C ALA A 163 7.74 -2.90 -21.77
N VAL A 164 7.32 -2.63 -20.52
CA VAL A 164 6.96 -3.66 -19.54
C VAL A 164 5.78 -4.46 -20.05
N GLN A 165 5.94 -5.78 -20.07
CA GLN A 165 4.92 -6.71 -20.55
C GLN A 165 4.03 -7.20 -19.42
N PRO A 166 2.72 -7.41 -19.65
CA PRO A 166 1.89 -8.10 -18.67
C PRO A 166 2.46 -9.50 -18.40
N LEU A 167 2.22 -10.04 -17.20
CA LEU A 167 2.43 -11.47 -17.00
C LEU A 167 1.47 -12.19 -17.97
N SER A 168 1.93 -13.30 -18.57
CA SER A 168 1.06 -14.22 -19.32
C SER A 168 -0.22 -14.42 -18.51
N GLN A 169 -1.40 -14.29 -19.12
CA GLN A 169 -2.69 -14.24 -18.42
C GLN A 169 -2.82 -15.40 -17.45
N THR A 170 -2.39 -15.18 -16.22
CA THR A 170 -2.48 -16.17 -15.19
C THR A 170 -3.91 -16.14 -14.69
N PRO A 171 -4.53 -17.31 -14.49
CA PRO A 171 -5.89 -17.35 -13.99
C PRO A 171 -5.96 -16.53 -12.71
N ARG A 172 -6.92 -15.60 -12.61
CA ARG A 172 -7.13 -14.84 -11.39
C ARG A 172 -8.10 -15.57 -10.49
N VAL A 173 -7.90 -15.44 -9.19
CA VAL A 173 -8.77 -16.01 -8.16
C VAL A 173 -9.23 -14.92 -7.19
N PRO A 174 -10.37 -15.10 -6.51
CA PRO A 174 -10.80 -14.20 -5.44
C PRO A 174 -9.76 -14.07 -4.32
N THR A 175 -9.67 -12.89 -3.71
CA THR A 175 -8.71 -12.60 -2.64
C THR A 175 -9.15 -13.05 -1.25
N ILE A 176 -10.43 -13.38 -1.06
CA ILE A 176 -11.07 -13.70 0.24
C ILE A 176 -10.30 -14.82 0.96
N ALA A 177 -10.17 -15.95 0.29
CA ALA A 177 -9.38 -17.11 0.65
C ALA A 177 -7.95 -16.74 1.14
N THR A 178 -7.29 -15.84 0.40
CA THR A 178 -5.92 -15.42 0.69
C THR A 178 -5.88 -14.50 1.91
N ALA A 179 -6.82 -13.56 2.02
CA ALA A 179 -6.94 -12.67 3.16
C ALA A 179 -7.14 -13.45 4.46
N ARG A 180 -8.06 -14.43 4.46
CA ARG A 180 -8.31 -15.32 5.62
C ARG A 180 -7.05 -16.11 6.02
N ARG A 181 -6.29 -16.63 5.06
CA ARG A 181 -5.00 -17.31 5.32
C ARG A 181 -3.93 -16.37 5.92
N ILE A 182 -3.84 -15.13 5.43
CA ILE A 182 -2.92 -14.13 6.00
C ILE A 182 -3.29 -13.82 7.45
N GLN A 183 -4.58 -13.66 7.74
CA GLN A 183 -5.11 -13.43 9.10
C GLN A 183 -4.78 -14.61 10.02
N ALA A 184 -5.02 -15.85 9.57
CA ALA A 184 -4.72 -17.06 10.32
C ALA A 184 -3.22 -17.20 10.67
N MET A 185 -2.32 -16.88 9.73
CA MET A 185 -0.88 -16.85 10.00
C MET A 185 -0.53 -15.80 11.08
N ALA A 186 -1.17 -14.63 11.05
CA ALA A 186 -0.97 -13.61 12.07
C ALA A 186 -1.47 -14.06 13.45
N CYS A 187 -2.57 -14.81 13.53
CA CYS A 187 -3.08 -15.43 14.76
C CYS A 187 -2.07 -16.40 15.41
N GLN A 188 -1.29 -17.11 14.60
CA GLN A 188 -0.22 -18.00 15.07
C GLN A 188 1.05 -17.23 15.48
N GLY A 189 1.17 -15.96 15.08
CA GLY A 189 2.29 -15.07 15.41
C GLY A 189 3.30 -14.90 14.29
N TRP A 190 2.93 -15.25 13.06
CA TRP A 190 3.73 -14.98 11.87
C TRP A 190 3.41 -13.58 11.35
N ALA A 191 4.34 -12.64 11.57
CA ALA A 191 4.15 -11.26 11.18
C ALA A 191 4.12 -11.11 9.65
N ILE A 192 3.24 -10.24 9.15
CA ILE A 192 3.11 -9.90 7.71
C ILE A 192 4.45 -9.47 7.10
N LYS A 193 5.28 -8.76 7.87
CA LYS A 193 6.62 -8.34 7.46
C LYS A 193 7.56 -9.51 7.13
N HIS A 194 7.30 -10.70 7.67
CA HIS A 194 8.10 -11.91 7.41
C HIS A 194 7.43 -12.83 6.39
N THR A 195 6.10 -12.93 6.39
CA THR A 195 5.38 -13.83 5.48
C THR A 195 5.26 -13.28 4.07
N ALA A 196 5.13 -11.95 3.88
CA ALA A 196 5.01 -11.37 2.56
C ALA A 196 6.28 -11.56 1.70
N PRO A 197 7.51 -11.26 2.20
CA PRO A 197 8.72 -11.53 1.43
C PRO A 197 8.94 -13.01 1.13
N ALA A 198 8.49 -13.92 2.01
CA ALA A 198 8.63 -15.36 1.83
C ALA A 198 7.81 -15.91 0.64
N VAL A 199 6.79 -15.17 0.17
CA VAL A 199 6.03 -15.49 -1.05
C VAL A 199 6.37 -14.56 -2.22
N GLY A 200 7.45 -13.77 -2.11
CA GLY A 200 7.86 -12.82 -3.15
C GLY A 200 6.97 -11.58 -3.26
N CYS A 201 6.19 -11.26 -2.24
CA CYS A 201 5.29 -10.10 -2.24
C CYS A 201 5.79 -8.99 -1.31
N SER A 202 5.36 -7.76 -1.58
CA SER A 202 5.57 -6.67 -0.64
C SER A 202 4.61 -6.76 0.56
N TRP A 203 5.09 -6.39 1.73
CA TRP A 203 4.27 -6.14 2.93
C TRP A 203 3.07 -5.20 2.68
N SER A 204 3.24 -4.12 1.91
CA SER A 204 2.16 -3.21 1.54
C SER A 204 1.05 -3.93 0.78
N TYR A 205 1.40 -4.82 -0.15
CA TYR A 205 0.43 -5.59 -0.93
C TYR A 205 -0.44 -6.50 -0.05
N PHE A 206 0.14 -7.13 0.99
CA PHE A 206 -0.65 -7.89 1.97
C PHE A 206 -1.61 -7.00 2.76
N PHE A 207 -1.20 -5.79 3.13
CA PHE A 207 -2.10 -4.86 3.80
C PHE A 207 -3.23 -4.36 2.89
N GLU A 208 -2.94 -4.13 1.60
CA GLU A 208 -3.97 -3.76 0.61
C GLU A 208 -4.97 -4.91 0.41
N ILE A 209 -4.51 -6.17 0.36
CA ILE A 209 -5.38 -7.36 0.34
C ILE A 209 -6.28 -7.42 1.58
N LEU A 210 -5.70 -7.25 2.78
CA LEU A 210 -6.46 -7.29 4.04
C LEU A 210 -7.47 -6.14 4.19
N ARG A 211 -7.23 -5.00 3.55
CA ARG A 211 -8.18 -3.88 3.49
C ARG A 211 -9.31 -4.08 2.48
N GLY A 212 -9.20 -5.08 1.60
CA GLY A 212 -10.16 -5.31 0.52
C GLY A 212 -9.92 -4.44 -0.72
N ASP A 213 -8.74 -3.83 -0.85
CA ASP A 213 -8.41 -2.96 -1.99
C ASP A 213 -8.34 -3.75 -3.33
N TYR A 214 -8.19 -5.09 -3.25
CA TYR A 214 -8.21 -5.99 -4.40
C TYR A 214 -9.28 -7.08 -4.23
N THR A 215 -10.11 -7.24 -5.26
CA THR A 215 -11.14 -8.30 -5.34
C THR A 215 -10.63 -9.60 -5.98
N SER A 216 -9.56 -9.52 -6.77
CA SER A 216 -8.94 -10.68 -7.42
C SER A 216 -7.42 -10.56 -7.42
N MET A 217 -6.72 -11.68 -7.52
CA MET A 217 -5.25 -11.76 -7.59
C MET A 217 -4.78 -12.92 -8.47
N PRO A 218 -3.51 -12.97 -8.89
CA PRO A 218 -2.96 -14.12 -9.62
C PRO A 218 -3.05 -15.41 -8.80
N ARG A 219 -3.47 -16.49 -9.45
CA ARG A 219 -3.54 -17.83 -8.86
C ARG A 219 -2.20 -18.25 -8.24
N GLU A 220 -1.08 -17.96 -8.89
CA GLU A 220 0.24 -18.41 -8.44
C GLU A 220 0.61 -17.80 -7.08
N ILE A 221 0.21 -16.54 -6.84
CA ILE A 221 0.43 -15.87 -5.56
C ILE A 221 -0.50 -16.45 -4.50
N ALA A 222 -1.78 -16.65 -4.83
CA ALA A 222 -2.74 -17.26 -3.90
C ALA A 222 -2.27 -18.65 -3.46
N GLU A 223 -1.82 -19.49 -4.40
CA GLU A 223 -1.24 -20.80 -4.13
C GLU A 223 0.07 -20.71 -3.34
N ALA A 224 0.91 -19.68 -3.57
CA ALA A 224 2.12 -19.47 -2.78
C ALA A 224 1.79 -19.14 -1.31
N VAL A 225 0.78 -18.30 -1.08
CA VAL A 225 0.28 -18.00 0.27
C VAL A 225 -0.34 -19.24 0.90
N GLU A 226 -1.11 -20.03 0.16
CA GLU A 226 -1.67 -21.29 0.63
C GLU A 226 -0.59 -22.28 1.06
N ARG A 227 0.44 -22.50 0.21
CA ARG A 227 1.58 -23.35 0.55
C ARG A 227 2.29 -22.88 1.82
N LEU A 228 2.48 -21.56 1.97
CA LEU A 228 3.09 -21.00 3.16
C LEU A 228 2.20 -21.20 4.40
N ALA A 229 0.91 -20.88 4.31
CA ALA A 229 -0.04 -21.04 5.41
C ALA A 229 -0.14 -22.49 5.86
N ARG A 230 -0.20 -23.45 4.92
CA ARG A 230 -0.17 -24.89 5.21
C ARG A 230 1.12 -25.30 5.91
N LYS A 231 2.28 -24.84 5.42
CA LYS A 231 3.59 -25.14 6.02
C LYS A 231 3.71 -24.62 7.45
N LEU A 232 3.17 -23.44 7.72
CA LEU A 232 3.27 -22.79 9.02
C LEU A 232 2.18 -23.24 9.99
N ASN A 233 1.14 -23.91 9.51
CA ASN A 233 0.01 -24.32 10.32
C ASN A 233 0.44 -25.18 11.52
N GLY A 234 -0.12 -24.91 12.69
CA GLY A 234 0.25 -25.57 13.95
C GLY A 234 1.60 -25.13 14.54
N THR A 235 2.40 -24.34 13.82
CA THR A 235 3.69 -23.84 14.32
C THR A 235 3.54 -22.43 14.89
N ARG A 236 3.92 -22.26 16.16
CA ARG A 236 3.88 -20.95 16.81
C ARG A 236 4.92 -20.01 16.19
N GLY A 237 4.45 -18.89 15.64
CA GLY A 237 5.31 -17.86 15.08
C GLY A 237 6.04 -17.05 16.17
N PRO A 238 7.15 -16.37 15.82
CA PRO A 238 8.01 -15.71 16.79
C PRO A 238 7.40 -14.43 17.40
N SER A 239 6.41 -13.80 16.76
CA SER A 239 5.90 -12.49 17.18
C SER A 239 4.69 -12.58 18.11
N SER A 240 4.87 -12.26 19.38
CA SER A 240 3.77 -12.05 20.35
C SER A 240 2.89 -10.85 19.96
N GLN A 241 3.50 -9.79 19.42
CA GLN A 241 2.80 -8.60 18.95
C GLN A 241 1.83 -8.91 17.80
N SER A 242 2.23 -9.76 16.86
CA SER A 242 1.36 -10.20 15.76
C SER A 242 0.12 -10.93 16.27
N ARG A 243 0.28 -11.81 17.28
CA ARG A 243 -0.85 -12.49 17.91
C ARG A 243 -1.79 -11.53 18.64
N ALA A 244 -1.22 -10.57 19.36
CA ALA A 244 -2.01 -9.55 20.05
C ALA A 244 -2.76 -8.65 19.06
N ALA A 245 -2.15 -8.29 17.93
CA ALA A 245 -2.80 -7.55 16.86
C ALA A 245 -3.93 -8.37 16.21
N ALA A 246 -3.70 -9.65 15.93
CA ALA A 246 -4.73 -10.52 15.37
C ALA A 246 -5.96 -10.62 16.28
N ARG A 247 -5.76 -10.82 17.59
CA ARG A 247 -6.84 -10.81 18.59
C ARG A 247 -7.62 -9.49 18.62
N ARG A 248 -6.92 -8.36 18.60
CA ARG A 248 -7.56 -7.02 18.58
C ARG A 248 -8.39 -6.78 17.32
N ASN A 249 -8.03 -7.40 16.20
CA ASN A 249 -8.78 -7.29 14.94
C ASN A 249 -9.85 -8.39 14.79
N GLY A 250 -10.07 -9.23 15.81
CA GLY A 250 -11.03 -10.33 15.73
C GLY A 250 -10.66 -11.41 14.71
N TRP A 251 -9.38 -11.53 14.36
CA TRP A 251 -8.93 -12.54 13.40
C TRP A 251 -8.90 -13.92 14.03
N VAL A 252 -9.28 -14.91 13.21
CA VAL A 252 -9.46 -16.30 13.63
C VAL A 252 -8.36 -17.20 13.06
N PRO A 253 -8.01 -18.30 13.73
CA PRO A 253 -7.03 -19.26 13.20
C PRO A 253 -7.58 -20.04 12.00
N LEU A 254 -6.69 -20.76 11.29
CA LEU A 254 -7.08 -21.57 10.14
C LEU A 254 -8.09 -22.66 10.50
N ALA A 255 -7.99 -23.24 11.70
CA ALA A 255 -8.87 -24.29 12.20
C ALA A 255 -10.31 -23.82 12.50
N ALA A 256 -10.59 -22.52 12.43
CA ALA A 256 -11.94 -21.99 12.56
C ALA A 256 -12.72 -22.04 11.24
N TRP A 257 -12.13 -22.54 10.16
CA TRP A 257 -12.75 -22.66 8.84
C TRP A 257 -12.78 -24.13 8.41
N ASP A 258 -13.93 -24.58 7.92
CA ASP A 258 -14.13 -25.89 7.32
C ASP A 258 -13.78 -25.86 5.82
N ASP A 259 -14.31 -24.88 5.08
CA ASP A 259 -13.94 -24.48 3.72
C ASP A 259 -13.60 -22.97 3.67
N ILE A 260 -12.32 -22.68 3.94
CA ILE A 260 -11.81 -21.30 3.91
C ILE A 260 -11.99 -20.58 2.56
N ASP A 261 -12.23 -21.32 1.47
CA ASP A 261 -12.39 -20.78 0.13
C ASP A 261 -13.86 -20.42 -0.20
N ASP A 262 -14.83 -20.91 0.56
CA ASP A 262 -16.24 -20.55 0.42
C ASP A 262 -16.49 -19.11 0.92
N PRO A 263 -16.91 -18.16 0.06
CA PRO A 263 -17.16 -16.78 0.47
C PRO A 263 -18.26 -16.63 1.52
N ASP A 264 -19.25 -17.53 1.54
CA ASP A 264 -20.42 -17.46 2.41
C ASP A 264 -20.21 -18.17 3.76
N GLU A 265 -19.12 -18.92 3.89
CA GLU A 265 -18.75 -19.56 5.15
C GLU A 265 -18.46 -18.52 6.24
N GLN A 266 -18.92 -18.82 7.45
CA GLN A 266 -18.59 -18.07 8.66
C GLN A 266 -17.64 -18.89 9.54
N PRO A 267 -16.65 -18.23 10.18
CA PRO A 267 -15.68 -18.95 10.98
C PRO A 267 -16.33 -19.48 12.25
N ASN A 268 -16.11 -20.76 12.54
CA ASN A 268 -16.45 -21.38 13.79
C ASN A 268 -15.45 -20.96 14.89
N VAL A 269 -15.78 -19.90 15.61
CA VAL A 269 -14.97 -19.37 16.72
C VAL A 269 -15.15 -20.14 18.03
N GLY A 270 -16.04 -21.13 18.06
CA GLY A 270 -16.57 -21.69 19.31
C GLY A 270 -17.45 -20.64 20.01
N SER A 271 -18.63 -21.04 20.47
CA SER A 271 -19.46 -20.14 21.27
C SER A 271 -18.88 -20.05 22.70
N ASP A 272 -18.41 -18.87 23.09
CA ASP A 272 -18.24 -18.47 24.51
C ASP A 272 -19.60 -18.18 25.18
N GLU A 273 -20.72 -18.48 24.52
CA GLU A 273 -22.04 -18.44 25.15
C GLU A 273 -22.10 -19.59 26.18
N GLU A 274 -22.05 -19.23 27.46
CA GLU A 274 -22.43 -20.13 28.54
C GLU A 274 -23.85 -20.66 28.23
N LEU A 275 -23.93 -21.91 27.73
CA LEU A 275 -25.19 -22.61 27.49
C LEU A 275 -26.13 -22.33 28.66
N GLY A 276 -27.36 -21.87 28.37
CA GLY A 276 -28.35 -21.64 29.41
C GLY A 276 -28.54 -22.91 30.25
N ARG A 277 -28.91 -22.80 31.52
CA ARG A 277 -29.01 -23.95 32.45
C ARG A 277 -29.76 -25.16 31.84
N ASN A 278 -30.81 -24.90 31.08
CA ASN A 278 -31.62 -25.95 30.42
C ASN A 278 -30.91 -26.59 29.22
N GLU A 279 -30.24 -25.79 28.40
CA GLU A 279 -29.48 -26.26 27.22
C GLU A 279 -28.25 -27.06 27.67
N LEU A 280 -27.54 -26.59 28.71
CA LEU A 280 -26.43 -27.31 29.31
C LEU A 280 -26.87 -28.66 29.90
N ALA A 281 -28.06 -28.71 30.50
CA ALA A 281 -28.62 -29.97 31.02
C ALA A 281 -29.01 -30.94 29.90
N ALA A 282 -29.52 -30.44 28.77
CA ALA A 282 -29.85 -31.24 27.59
C ALA A 282 -28.58 -31.80 26.92
N TYR A 283 -27.57 -30.95 26.72
CA TYR A 283 -26.27 -31.36 26.20
C TYR A 283 -25.62 -32.44 27.08
N ARG A 284 -25.59 -32.23 28.41
CA ARG A 284 -25.04 -33.22 29.36
C ARG A 284 -25.76 -34.56 29.26
N ARG A 285 -27.09 -34.58 29.15
CA ARG A 285 -27.85 -35.83 28.97
C ARG A 285 -27.46 -36.55 27.68
N GLN A 286 -27.35 -35.82 26.58
CA GLN A 286 -26.97 -36.38 25.28
C GLN A 286 -25.55 -36.97 25.31
N GLU A 287 -24.61 -36.24 25.93
CA GLU A 287 -23.21 -36.66 26.06
C GLU A 287 -23.06 -37.88 26.99
N ILE A 288 -23.81 -37.93 28.11
CA ILE A 288 -23.85 -39.11 28.99
C ILE A 288 -24.40 -40.33 28.24
N ALA A 289 -25.48 -40.18 27.47
CA ALA A 289 -26.05 -41.26 26.68
C ALA A 289 -25.05 -41.78 25.63
N HIS A 290 -24.37 -40.85 24.94
CA HIS A 290 -23.33 -41.18 23.96
C HIS A 290 -22.19 -41.96 24.60
N LEU A 291 -21.56 -41.43 25.66
CA LEU A 291 -20.43 -42.09 26.32
C LEU A 291 -20.80 -43.43 26.96
N ALA A 292 -22.00 -43.54 27.55
CA ALA A 292 -22.51 -44.79 28.09
C ALA A 292 -22.74 -45.85 27.00
N SER A 293 -23.11 -45.44 25.78
CA SER A 293 -23.26 -46.36 24.63
C SER A 293 -21.93 -46.98 24.19
N PHE A 294 -20.80 -46.31 24.45
CA PHE A 294 -19.46 -46.86 24.24
C PHE A 294 -18.93 -47.69 25.42
N GLY A 295 -19.73 -47.89 26.46
CA GLY A 295 -19.34 -48.67 27.65
C GLY A 295 -18.30 -47.98 28.54
N ILE A 296 -18.17 -46.65 28.45
CA ILE A 296 -17.31 -45.88 29.36
C ILE A 296 -17.89 -46.00 30.79
N PRO A 297 -17.07 -46.30 31.82
CA PRO A 297 -17.53 -46.35 33.22
C PRO A 297 -18.10 -45.01 33.71
N ASP A 298 -19.20 -45.05 34.49
CA ASP A 298 -19.93 -43.85 34.96
C ASP A 298 -19.04 -42.82 35.67
N GLN A 299 -18.05 -43.27 36.44
CA GLN A 299 -17.07 -42.41 37.14
C GLN A 299 -16.18 -41.62 36.16
N ASP A 300 -15.84 -42.21 35.01
CA ASP A 300 -15.00 -41.58 33.99
C ASP A 300 -15.82 -40.57 33.17
N ILE A 301 -17.11 -40.87 32.96
CA ILE A 301 -18.08 -39.94 32.38
C ILE A 301 -18.26 -38.73 33.31
N ALA A 302 -18.43 -38.96 34.62
CA ALA A 302 -18.60 -37.93 35.63
C ALA A 302 -17.38 -37.00 35.72
N ALA A 303 -16.17 -37.58 35.78
CA ALA A 303 -14.91 -36.84 35.76
C ALA A 303 -14.74 -35.99 34.49
N ARG A 304 -15.11 -36.54 33.33
CA ARG A 304 -15.00 -35.86 32.03
C ARG A 304 -15.97 -34.67 31.90
N LEU A 305 -17.16 -34.77 32.48
CA LEU A 305 -18.20 -33.75 32.39
C LEU A 305 -18.22 -32.78 33.59
N GLY A 306 -17.38 -33.02 34.60
CA GLY A 306 -17.30 -32.19 35.81
C GLY A 306 -18.57 -32.21 36.66
N ILE A 307 -19.25 -33.36 36.74
CA ILE A 307 -20.49 -33.56 37.50
C ILE A 307 -20.33 -34.76 38.46
N SER A 308 -21.29 -34.96 39.37
CA SER A 308 -21.23 -36.08 40.31
C SER A 308 -21.60 -37.42 39.66
N ASP A 309 -20.93 -38.49 40.09
CA ASP A 309 -21.23 -39.88 39.70
C ASP A 309 -22.71 -40.23 39.93
N SER A 310 -23.27 -39.75 41.04
CA SER A 310 -24.69 -39.93 41.36
C SER A 310 -25.63 -39.32 40.31
N THR A 311 -25.24 -38.20 39.71
CA THR A 311 -26.03 -37.52 38.67
C THR A 311 -25.98 -38.32 37.36
N VAL A 312 -24.81 -38.84 36.99
CA VAL A 312 -24.65 -39.70 35.81
C VAL A 312 -25.48 -40.97 35.96
N GLN A 313 -25.36 -41.66 37.09
CA GLN A 313 -26.13 -42.88 37.38
C GLN A 313 -27.63 -42.63 37.35
N GLN A 314 -28.11 -41.53 37.93
CA GLN A 314 -29.52 -41.19 37.95
C GLN A 314 -30.05 -40.94 36.52
N GLN A 315 -29.32 -40.17 35.70
CA GLN A 315 -29.73 -39.92 34.32
C GLN A 315 -29.73 -41.19 33.47
N ILE A 316 -28.73 -42.07 33.62
CA ILE A 316 -28.71 -43.36 32.93
C ILE A 316 -29.91 -44.24 33.34
N ARG A 317 -30.25 -44.27 34.63
CA ARG A 317 -31.44 -45.00 35.12
C ARG A 317 -32.73 -44.41 34.55
N ASP A 318 -32.86 -43.09 34.50
CA ASP A 318 -34.05 -42.41 33.99
C ASP A 318 -34.22 -42.64 32.48
N MET A 319 -33.13 -42.64 31.71
CA MET A 319 -33.12 -42.98 30.28
C MET A 319 -33.54 -44.44 30.03
N ARG A 320 -33.08 -45.38 30.87
CA ARG A 320 -33.48 -46.80 30.78
C ARG A 320 -34.93 -47.06 31.17
N LYS A 321 -35.56 -46.19 31.97
CA LYS A 321 -36.99 -46.26 32.31
C LYS A 321 -37.90 -45.66 31.23
N ALA A 322 -37.36 -44.74 30.43
CA ALA A 322 -38.09 -44.05 29.37
C ALA A 322 -38.04 -44.78 28.01
N ALA A 323 -37.19 -45.82 27.89
CA ALA A 323 -37.11 -46.73 26.76
C ALA A 323 -37.97 -47.97 27.00
#